data_AF-A0A959RYF0-F1
#
_entry.id   AF-A0A959RYF0-F1
#
_cell.length_a   1.000
_cell.length_b   1.000
_cell.length_c   1.000
_cell.angle_alpha   90.00
_cell.angle_beta   90.00
_cell.angle_gamma   90.00
#
_symmetry.space_group_name_H-M   'P 1'
#
loop_
_entity.id
_entity.type
_entity.pdbx_description
1 polymer ?
#
loop_
_entity_poly.entity_id
_entity_poly.type
_entity_poly.pdbx_seq_one_letter_code
_entity_poly.pdbx_strand_id
1 'polypeptide(L)'
;KTYLIETNYYNSGGSKLNETARSYSDVAPKINQYKDYEFVWITDGQGWLSAKNKLEEAYNIIPSMYNLSTLENFIIKIKEESITEF
;
A
#
# COMPACT_ATOMS: atom_id res chain seq x y z
N LYS A 1 -11.45 -12.10 -4.33
CA LYS A 1 -10.88 -10.86 -4.95
C LYS A 1 -9.52 -11.13 -5.57
N THR A 2 -9.09 -10.33 -6.54
CA THR A 2 -7.73 -10.29 -7.11
C THR A 2 -6.95 -9.12 -6.49
N TYR A 3 -5.86 -9.40 -5.79
CA TYR A 3 -5.00 -8.35 -5.20
C TYR A 3 -3.88 -7.97 -6.16
N LEU A 4 -3.76 -6.66 -6.43
CA LEU A 4 -2.67 -6.07 -7.20
C LEU A 4 -1.67 -5.47 -6.22
N ILE A 5 -0.55 -6.17 -6.01
CA ILE A 5 0.40 -5.86 -4.95
C ILE A 5 1.65 -5.23 -5.54
N GLU A 6 1.99 -4.04 -5.07
CA GLU A 6 3.29 -3.40 -5.32
C GLU A 6 4.12 -3.37 -4.04
N THR A 7 5.43 -3.64 -4.17
CA THR A 7 6.34 -3.74 -3.02
C THR A 7 7.62 -2.97 -3.25
N ASN A 8 8.07 -2.19 -2.27
CA ASN A 8 9.32 -1.44 -2.34
C ASN A 8 9.96 -1.20 -0.96
N TYR A 9 11.28 -1.08 -0.98
CA TYR A 9 12.07 -0.70 0.20
C TYR A 9 13.02 0.44 -0.17
N TYR A 10 12.95 1.55 0.57
CA TYR A 10 13.79 2.72 0.32
C TYR A 10 14.81 2.93 1.44
N ASN A 11 16.09 2.69 1.16
CA ASN A 11 17.18 2.95 2.10
C ASN A 11 17.43 4.46 2.31
N SER A 12 17.19 5.26 1.27
CA SER A 12 17.52 6.69 1.25
C SER A 12 16.35 7.51 0.74
N GLY A 13 16.37 8.80 1.11
CA GLY A 13 15.46 9.80 0.56
C GLY A 13 15.63 9.99 -0.95
N GLY A 14 14.74 10.78 -1.54
CA GLY A 14 14.88 11.25 -2.92
C GLY A 14 13.56 11.48 -3.64
N SER A 15 13.64 11.95 -4.88
CA SER A 15 12.46 12.19 -5.72
C SER A 15 11.70 10.91 -6.05
N LYS A 16 12.38 9.75 -6.15
CA LYS A 16 11.77 8.49 -6.59
C LYS A 16 10.61 8.04 -5.68
N LEU A 17 10.79 8.04 -4.37
CA LEU A 17 9.75 7.63 -3.43
C LEU A 17 8.61 8.64 -3.35
N ASN A 18 8.90 9.95 -3.55
CA ASN A 18 7.87 10.98 -3.64
C ASN A 18 6.97 10.77 -4.88
N GLU A 19 7.58 10.54 -6.04
CA GLU A 19 6.84 10.27 -7.27
C GLU A 19 6.08 8.94 -7.19
N THR A 20 6.64 7.93 -6.51
CA THR A 20 5.95 6.65 -6.29
C THR A 20 4.71 6.84 -5.43
N ALA A 21 4.81 7.55 -4.30
CA ALA A 21 3.66 7.86 -3.45
C ALA A 21 2.55 8.57 -4.23
N ARG A 22 2.90 9.62 -4.99
CA ARG A 22 1.95 10.34 -5.85
C ARG A 22 1.29 9.42 -6.87
N SER A 23 2.09 8.67 -7.62
CA SER A 23 1.56 7.80 -8.69
C SER A 23 0.60 6.74 -8.13
N TYR A 24 0.92 6.16 -6.98
CA TYR A 24 0.09 5.13 -6.38
C TYR A 24 -1.18 5.71 -5.74
N SER A 25 -1.13 6.93 -5.20
CA SER A 25 -2.33 7.65 -4.75
C SER A 25 -3.32 7.92 -5.89
N ASP A 26 -2.84 8.12 -7.13
CA ASP A 26 -3.71 8.30 -8.29
C ASP A 26 -4.27 6.98 -8.84
N VAL A 27 -3.52 5.88 -8.70
CA VAL A 27 -3.87 4.57 -9.26
C VAL A 27 -4.76 3.76 -8.32
N ALA A 28 -4.52 3.80 -7.01
CA ALA A 28 -5.27 2.98 -6.05
C ALA A 28 -6.79 3.19 -6.10
N PRO A 29 -7.33 4.43 -6.13
CA PRO A 29 -8.77 4.64 -6.23
C PRO A 29 -9.36 4.10 -7.55
N LYS A 30 -8.61 4.17 -8.65
CA LYS A 30 -9.03 3.69 -9.98
C LYS A 30 -9.08 2.17 -10.05
N ILE A 31 -8.26 1.48 -9.27
CA ILE A 31 -8.31 0.02 -9.14
C ILE A 31 -9.43 -0.37 -8.16
N ASN A 32 -9.46 0.27 -6.99
CA ASN A 32 -10.36 -0.06 -5.90
C ASN A 32 -11.84 0.25 -6.19
N GLN A 33 -12.15 0.98 -7.27
CA GLN A 33 -13.53 1.15 -7.73
C GLN A 33 -14.15 -0.17 -8.22
N TYR A 34 -13.33 -1.15 -8.63
CA TYR A 34 -13.79 -2.45 -9.09
C TYR A 34 -13.84 -3.42 -7.91
N LYS A 35 -15.02 -3.96 -7.60
CA LYS A 35 -15.24 -4.82 -6.43
C LYS A 35 -14.36 -6.08 -6.40
N ASP A 36 -13.99 -6.58 -7.57
CA ASP A 36 -13.18 -7.80 -7.70
C ASP A 36 -11.68 -7.54 -7.59
N TYR A 37 -11.25 -6.28 -7.52
CA TYR A 37 -9.84 -5.89 -7.48
C TYR A 37 -9.52 -5.03 -6.25
N GLU A 38 -8.32 -5.21 -5.72
CA GLU A 38 -7.84 -4.41 -4.61
C GLU A 38 -6.35 -4.09 -4.80
N PHE A 39 -6.01 -2.80 -4.80
CA PHE A 39 -4.63 -2.35 -4.83
C PHE A 39 -4.03 -2.39 -3.43
N VAL A 40 -2.93 -3.10 -3.28
CA VAL A 40 -2.19 -3.24 -2.03
C VAL A 40 -0.78 -2.69 -2.24
N TRP A 41 -0.36 -1.77 -1.38
CA TRP A 41 1.00 -1.24 -1.45
C TRP A 41 1.76 -1.54 -0.16
N ILE A 42 2.84 -2.31 -0.30
CA ILE A 42 3.71 -2.66 0.82
C ILE A 42 5.00 -1.87 0.68
N THR A 43 5.26 -0.97 1.63
CA THR A 43 6.44 -0.12 1.59
C THR A 43 7.12 0.01 2.94
N ASP A 44 8.44 0.04 2.94
CA ASP A 44 9.24 0.24 4.16
C ASP A 44 10.58 0.92 3.82
N GLY A 45 11.38 1.20 4.85
CA GLY A 45 12.73 1.72 4.74
C GLY A 45 12.89 3.14 5.27
N GLN A 46 14.12 3.45 5.70
CA GLN A 46 14.46 4.73 6.35
C GLN A 46 14.32 5.94 5.41
N GLY A 47 14.29 5.73 4.09
CA GLY A 47 14.06 6.79 3.12
C GLY A 47 12.76 7.56 3.35
N TRP A 48 11.72 6.88 3.86
CA TRP A 48 10.44 7.51 4.20
C TRP A 48 10.53 8.52 5.33
N LEU A 49 11.53 8.44 6.21
CA LEU A 49 11.73 9.43 7.27
C LEU A 49 11.98 10.82 6.69
N SER A 50 12.60 10.90 5.51
CA SER A 50 12.84 12.16 4.80
C SER A 50 11.63 12.69 4.01
N ALA A 51 10.60 11.87 3.83
CA ALA A 51 9.43 12.15 3.00
C ALA A 51 8.11 11.75 3.67
N LYS A 52 8.08 11.83 5.00
CA LYS A 52 6.97 11.37 5.83
C LYS A 52 5.64 11.99 5.42
N ASN A 53 5.63 13.28 5.08
CA ASN A 53 4.42 13.98 4.65
C ASN A 53 3.80 13.36 3.39
N LYS A 54 4.63 12.93 2.43
CA LYS A 54 4.15 12.30 1.19
C LYS A 54 3.65 10.88 1.43
N LEU A 55 4.30 10.15 2.32
CA LEU A 55 3.79 8.84 2.75
C LEU A 55 2.44 8.98 3.46
N GLU A 56 2.29 9.99 4.33
CA GLU A 56 1.04 10.25 5.05
C GLU A 56 -0.11 10.64 4.12
N GLU A 57 0.14 11.52 3.14
CA GLU A 57 -0.83 11.82 2.08
C GLU A 57 -1.29 10.54 1.38
N ALA A 58 -0.35 9.67 1.00
CA ALA A 58 -0.69 8.41 0.32
C ALA A 58 -1.40 7.41 1.23
N TYR A 59 -1.04 7.33 2.51
CA TYR A 59 -1.68 6.48 3.52
C TYR A 59 -3.15 6.84 3.71
N ASN A 60 -3.50 8.13 3.64
CA ASN A 60 -4.89 8.57 3.71
C ASN A 60 -5.72 8.22 2.47
N ILE A 61 -5.07 8.00 1.32
CA ILE A 61 -5.73 7.73 0.03
C ILE A 61 -5.82 6.22 -0.25
N ILE A 62 -4.81 5.46 0.15
CA ILE A 62 -4.64 4.04 -0.20
C ILE A 62 -5.05 3.19 1.01
N PRO A 63 -6.23 2.54 0.99
CA PRO A 63 -6.76 1.83 2.17
C PRO A 63 -5.89 0.63 2.59
N SER A 64 -5.31 -0.06 1.62
CA SER A 64 -4.52 -1.28 1.82
C SER A 64 -3.03 -0.97 1.67
N MET A 65 -2.51 -0.14 2.58
CA MET A 65 -1.08 0.16 2.70
C MET A 65 -0.47 -0.53 3.92
N TYR A 66 0.65 -1.23 3.73
CA TYR A 66 1.33 -1.97 4.79
C TYR A 66 2.84 -1.72 4.78
N ASN A 67 3.50 -1.99 5.91
CA ASN A 67 4.95 -2.07 6.04
C ASN A 67 5.33 -3.43 6.66
N LEU A 68 6.61 -3.67 6.91
CA LEU A 68 7.04 -4.97 7.44
C LEU A 68 6.43 -5.27 8.82
N SER A 69 6.19 -4.23 9.63
CA SER A 69 5.56 -4.36 10.95
C SER A 69 4.05 -4.61 10.89
N THR A 70 3.36 -4.19 9.82
CA THR A 70 1.90 -4.35 9.67
C THR A 70 1.51 -5.43 8.68
N LEU A 71 2.47 -6.14 8.09
CA LEU A 71 2.22 -7.20 7.11
C LEU A 71 1.39 -8.36 7.67
N GLU A 72 1.55 -8.68 8.96
CA GLU A 72 0.73 -9.71 9.61
C GLU A 72 -0.76 -9.36 9.59
N ASN A 73 -1.11 -8.07 9.73
CA ASN A 73 -2.51 -7.61 9.67
C ASN A 73 -3.11 -7.87 8.28
N PHE A 74 -2.32 -7.70 7.22
CA PHE A 74 -2.76 -8.04 5.86
C PHE A 74 -3.04 -9.54 5.71
N ILE A 75 -2.15 -10.38 6.25
CA ILE A 75 -2.32 -11.85 6.22
C ILE A 75 -3.57 -12.27 6.99
N ILE A 76 -3.81 -11.68 8.16
CA ILE A 76 -5.02 -11.93 8.97
C ILE A 76 -6.27 -11.55 8.17
N LYS A 77 -6.30 -10.35 7.58
CA LYS A 77 -7.40 -9.88 6.74
C LYS A 77 -7.73 -10.86 5.61
N ILE A 78 -6.73 -11.34 4.86
CA ILE A 78 -6.96 -12.30 3.76
C ILE A 78 -7.54 -13.61 4.28
N LYS A 79 -7.04 -14.12 5.41
CA LYS A 79 -7.55 -15.36 6.02
C LYS A 79 -9.01 -15.22 6.42
N GLU A 80 -9.39 -14.09 7.03
CA GLU A 80 -10.77 -13.80 7.42
C GLU A 80 -11.69 -13.71 6.20
N GLU A 81 -11.28 -12.98 5.15
CA GLU A 81 -12.04 -12.89 3.89
C GLU A 81 -12.27 -14.28 3.27
N SER A 82 -11.26 -15.16 3.33
CA SER A 82 -11.34 -16.52 2.80
C SER A 82 -12.28 -17.45 3.58
N ILE A 83 -12.52 -17.17 4.87
CA ILE A 83 -13.40 -18.00 5.72
C ILE A 83 -14.87 -17.69 5.45
N THR A 84 -15.21 -16.45 5.06
CA THR A 84 -16.58 -16.01 4.77
C THR A 84 -17.13 -16.41 3.40
N GLU A 85 -16.31 -17.01 2.52
CA GLU A 85 -16.74 -17.48 1.19
C GLU A 85 -17.25 -18.95 1.19
N PHE A 86 -17.45 -19.56 2.37
CA PHE A 86 -17.99 -20.93 2.54
C PHE A 86 -19.40 -20.98 3.12
#